data_AF-H1KR32-F1
#
_entry.id   AF-H1KR32-F1
#
_cell.length_a   1.000
_cell.length_b   1.000
_cell.length_c   1.000
_cell.angle_alpha   90.00
_cell.angle_beta   90.00
_cell.angle_gamma   90.00
#
_symmetry.space_group_name_H-M   'P 1'
#
loop_
_entity.id
_entity.type
_entity.pdbx_description
1 polymer ?
#
loop_
_entity_poly.entity_id
_entity_poly.type
_entity_poly.pdbx_seq_one_letter_code
_entity_poly.pdbx_strand_id
1 'polypeptide(L)'
;LVWAGLHVVQFLMLGAAADPGAAAWYRLRAGFSGRALALSAAVVVGLAAILTLRPGENRTRLVAALAVAVHLAELFWFVTPAFRGHFRVGFTDLLALAGMIGLALGLAPAVRRLTPGLAVTPVWPGRERARGRPGAAAGDMHRKSVVPPPEAS
;
A
#
# COMPACT_ATOMS: atom_id res chain seq x y z
N LEU A 1 6.42 -3.92 -8.06
CA LEU A 1 7.31 -3.92 -9.26
C LEU A 1 7.17 -5.20 -10.07
N VAL A 2 7.36 -6.39 -9.48
CA VAL A 2 7.17 -7.69 -10.18
C VAL A 2 5.83 -7.77 -10.93
N TRP A 3 4.72 -7.49 -10.24
CA TRP A 3 3.38 -7.46 -10.83
C TRP A 3 3.27 -6.58 -12.10
N ALA A 4 3.86 -5.37 -12.06
CA ALA A 4 3.87 -4.46 -13.19
C ALA A 4 4.76 -4.98 -14.33
N GLY A 5 5.92 -5.58 -13.99
CA GLY A 5 6.79 -6.23 -14.96
C GLY A 5 6.09 -7.35 -15.72
N LEU A 6 5.32 -8.20 -15.01
CA LEU A 6 4.52 -9.25 -15.63
C LEU A 6 3.46 -8.69 -16.60
N HIS A 7 2.79 -7.60 -16.23
CA HIS A 7 1.83 -6.93 -17.12
C HIS A 7 2.48 -6.36 -18.38
N VAL A 8 3.67 -5.77 -18.25
CA VAL A 8 4.44 -5.27 -19.41
C VAL A 8 4.84 -6.42 -20.32
N VAL A 9 5.38 -7.51 -19.77
CA VAL A 9 5.76 -8.70 -20.54
C VAL A 9 4.54 -9.29 -21.25
N GLN A 10 3.40 -9.40 -20.55
CA GLN A 10 2.15 -9.89 -21.12
C GLN A 10 1.68 -9.01 -22.28
N PHE A 11 1.74 -7.68 -22.12
CA PHE A 11 1.41 -6.73 -23.19
C PHE A 11 2.33 -6.88 -24.41
N LEU A 12 3.64 -7.00 -24.21
CA LEU A 12 4.60 -7.19 -25.29
C LEU A 12 4.39 -8.52 -26.03
N MET A 13 4.10 -9.60 -25.28
CA MET A 13 3.81 -10.92 -25.84
C MET A 13 2.55 -10.91 -26.71
N LEU A 14 1.51 -10.15 -26.36
CA LEU A 14 0.31 -10.02 -27.21
C LEU A 14 0.60 -9.32 -28.55
N GLY A 15 1.57 -8.40 -28.59
CA GLY A 15 2.00 -7.75 -29.82
C GLY A 15 2.88 -8.66 -30.70
N ALA A 16 3.72 -9.50 -30.07
CA ALA A 16 4.68 -10.36 -30.75
C ALA A 16 4.09 -11.72 -31.18
N ALA A 17 3.23 -12.31 -30.35
CA ALA A 17 2.49 -13.53 -30.63
C ALA A 17 1.10 -13.13 -31.11
N ALA A 18 0.93 -12.95 -32.42
CA ALA A 18 -0.32 -12.55 -33.05
C ALA A 18 -1.38 -13.67 -32.99
N ASP A 19 -1.75 -14.14 -31.80
CA ASP A 19 -2.92 -14.98 -31.59
C ASP A 19 -4.19 -14.11 -31.68
N PRO A 20 -5.06 -14.33 -32.69
CA PRO A 20 -6.30 -13.55 -32.85
C PRO A 20 -7.23 -13.68 -31.63
N GLY A 21 -7.21 -14.82 -30.94
CA GLY A 21 -8.02 -15.10 -29.75
C GLY A 21 -7.61 -14.24 -28.56
N ALA A 22 -6.32 -14.26 -28.21
CA ALA A 22 -5.78 -13.42 -27.16
C ALA A 22 -6.00 -11.92 -27.44
N ALA A 23 -5.78 -11.48 -28.69
CA ALA A 23 -6.01 -10.08 -29.07
C ALA A 23 -7.49 -9.68 -28.93
N ALA A 24 -8.44 -10.57 -29.27
CA ALA A 24 -9.87 -10.32 -29.09
C ALA A 24 -10.25 -10.15 -27.60
N TRP A 25 -9.65 -10.97 -26.74
CA TRP A 25 -9.89 -10.91 -25.29
C TRP A 25 -9.43 -9.58 -24.67
N TYR A 26 -8.31 -9.02 -25.12
CA TYR A 26 -7.81 -7.71 -24.67
C TYR A 26 -8.57 -6.52 -25.26
N ARG A 27 -9.04 -6.62 -26.51
CA ARG A 27 -9.82 -5.53 -27.15
C ARG A 27 -11.08 -5.19 -26.37
N LEU A 28 -11.78 -6.18 -25.82
CA LEU A 28 -12.96 -5.99 -24.96
C LEU A 28 -12.66 -5.20 -23.68
N ARG A 29 -11.38 -5.09 -23.33
CA ARG A 29 -10.90 -4.53 -22.07
C ARG A 29 -10.06 -3.26 -22.23
N ALA A 30 -9.71 -2.89 -23.47
CA ALA A 30 -8.90 -1.73 -23.81
C ALA A 30 -9.69 -0.41 -23.93
N GLY A 31 -10.98 -0.41 -23.57
CA GLY A 31 -11.82 0.79 -23.53
C GLY A 31 -11.34 1.84 -22.52
N PHE A 32 -12.04 2.97 -22.45
CA PHE A 32 -11.68 4.10 -21.57
C PHE A 32 -11.43 3.68 -20.11
N SER A 33 -12.29 2.82 -19.56
CA SER A 33 -12.16 2.30 -18.20
C SER A 33 -10.89 1.48 -17.98
N GLY A 34 -10.51 0.63 -18.93
CA GLY A 34 -9.26 -0.13 -18.88
C GLY A 34 -8.02 0.77 -18.93
N ARG A 35 -8.07 1.83 -19.74
CA ARG A 35 -6.98 2.83 -19.80
C ARG A 35 -6.88 3.63 -18.50
N ALA A 36 -8.00 4.05 -17.93
CA ALA A 36 -8.04 4.72 -16.63
C ALA A 36 -7.46 3.83 -15.52
N LEU A 37 -7.82 2.54 -15.51
CA LEU A 37 -7.26 1.56 -14.58
C LEU A 37 -5.74 1.41 -14.75
N ALA A 38 -5.26 1.23 -15.98
CA ALA A 38 -3.84 1.10 -16.27
C ALA A 38 -3.03 2.33 -15.83
N LEU A 39 -3.55 3.54 -16.07
CA LEU A 39 -2.92 4.79 -15.62
C LEU A 39 -2.90 4.88 -14.09
N SER A 40 -4.01 4.55 -13.43
CA SER A 40 -4.06 4.55 -11.96
C SER A 40 -3.07 3.55 -11.36
N ALA A 41 -2.92 2.37 -11.96
CA ALA A 41 -1.96 1.36 -11.55
C ALA A 41 -0.51 1.84 -11.74
N ALA A 42 -0.20 2.49 -12.87
CA ALA A 42 1.12 3.08 -13.11
C ALA A 42 1.49 4.14 -12.06
N VAL A 43 0.53 5.01 -11.69
CA VAL A 43 0.72 6.01 -10.62
C VAL A 43 1.00 5.32 -9.28
N VAL A 44 0.20 4.32 -8.90
CA VAL A 44 0.38 3.62 -7.62
C VAL A 44 1.70 2.85 -7.58
N VAL A 45 2.09 2.19 -8.67
CA VAL A 45 3.39 1.50 -8.78
C VAL A 45 4.55 2.50 -8.69
N GLY A 46 4.44 3.67 -9.33
CA GLY A 46 5.42 4.75 -9.23
C GLY A 46 5.54 5.27 -7.80
N LEU A 47 4.42 5.53 -7.11
CA LEU A 47 4.41 5.93 -5.70
C LEU A 47 5.04 4.85 -4.81
N ALA A 48 4.73 3.57 -5.04
CA ALA A 48 5.32 2.46 -4.31
C ALA A 48 6.84 2.39 -4.53
N ALA A 49 7.31 2.61 -5.76
CA ALA A 49 8.73 2.66 -6.09
C ALA A 49 9.45 3.86 -5.44
N ILE A 50 8.81 5.02 -5.35
CA ILE A 50 9.39 6.18 -4.64
C ILE A 50 9.49 5.89 -3.13
N LEU A 51 8.48 5.23 -2.56
CA LEU A 51 8.48 4.88 -1.13
C LEU A 51 9.51 3.82 -0.74
N THR A 52 10.03 3.02 -1.67
CA THR A 52 11.15 2.12 -1.35
C THR A 52 12.43 2.89 -1.06
N LEU A 53 12.61 4.09 -1.61
CA LEU A 53 13.77 4.94 -1.39
C LEU A 53 13.66 5.75 -0.10
N ARG A 54 12.46 6.21 0.25
CA ARG A 54 12.19 6.98 1.48
C ARG A 54 10.89 6.52 2.15
N PRO A 55 10.96 5.47 2.98
CA PRO A 55 9.77 4.92 3.61
C PRO A 55 9.23 5.86 4.69
N GLY A 56 7.90 5.98 4.78
CA GLY A 56 7.23 6.72 5.84
C GLY A 56 5.91 6.03 6.19
N GLU A 57 5.65 5.76 7.47
CA GLU A 57 4.59 4.85 7.92
C GLU A 57 3.21 5.18 7.33
N ASN A 58 2.74 6.43 7.47
CA ASN A 58 1.43 6.84 6.97
C ASN A 58 1.35 6.80 5.43
N ARG A 59 2.45 7.18 4.75
CA ARG A 59 2.51 7.17 3.28
C ARG A 59 2.52 5.74 2.75
N THR A 60 3.26 4.84 3.38
CA THR A 60 3.31 3.41 3.05
C THR A 60 1.95 2.76 3.26
N ARG A 61 1.24 3.05 4.36
CA ARG A 61 -0.11 2.54 4.60
C ARG A 61 -1.09 3.01 3.52
N LEU A 62 -1.05 4.30 3.15
CA LEU A 62 -1.89 4.85 2.10
C LEU A 62 -1.61 4.18 0.74
N VAL A 63 -0.35 4.08 0.34
CA VAL A 63 0.02 3.45 -0.92
C VAL A 63 -0.30 1.96 -0.93
N ALA A 64 -0.18 1.26 0.21
CA ALA A 64 -0.62 -0.13 0.33
C ALA A 64 -2.14 -0.26 0.14
N ALA A 65 -2.94 0.63 0.75
CA ALA A 65 -4.38 0.64 0.56
C ALA A 65 -4.77 0.92 -0.91
N LEU A 66 -4.11 1.87 -1.56
CA LEU A 66 -4.29 2.15 -2.99
C LEU A 66 -3.88 0.95 -3.87
N ALA A 67 -2.78 0.27 -3.54
CA ALA A 67 -2.34 -0.92 -4.26
C ALA A 67 -3.36 -2.06 -4.15
N VAL A 68 -3.94 -2.28 -2.96
CA VAL A 68 -5.04 -3.25 -2.78
C VAL A 68 -6.25 -2.85 -3.62
N ALA A 69 -6.65 -1.57 -3.62
CA ALA A 69 -7.78 -1.10 -4.41
C ALA A 69 -7.56 -1.30 -5.92
N VAL A 70 -6.37 -0.95 -6.43
CA VAL A 70 -5.99 -1.21 -7.83
C VAL A 70 -6.04 -2.70 -8.15
N HIS A 71 -5.52 -3.55 -7.26
CA HIS A 71 -5.52 -4.99 -7.48
C HIS A 71 -6.94 -5.60 -7.50
N LEU A 72 -7.83 -5.13 -6.63
CA LEU A 72 -9.24 -5.53 -6.67
C LEU A 72 -9.92 -5.06 -7.97
N ALA A 73 -9.63 -3.84 -8.41
CA ALA A 73 -10.15 -3.32 -9.67
C ALA A 73 -9.61 -4.09 -10.89
N GLU A 74 -8.35 -4.51 -10.85
CA GLU A 74 -7.73 -5.40 -11.84
C GLU A 74 -8.42 -6.77 -11.88
N LEU A 75 -8.65 -7.41 -10.74
CA LEU A 75 -9.40 -8.68 -10.69
C LEU A 75 -10.80 -8.50 -11.28
N PHE A 76 -11.48 -7.40 -10.94
CA PHE A 76 -12.78 -7.07 -11.50
C PHE A 76 -12.72 -6.84 -13.02
N TRP A 77 -11.65 -6.21 -13.51
CA TRP A 77 -11.38 -5.97 -14.93
C TRP A 77 -11.06 -7.26 -15.69
N PHE A 78 -10.39 -8.20 -15.03
CA PHE A 78 -10.10 -9.51 -15.58
C PHE A 78 -11.38 -10.36 -15.71
N VAL A 79 -12.18 -10.41 -14.64
CA VAL A 79 -13.32 -11.32 -14.48
C VAL A 79 -14.59 -10.81 -15.18
N THR A 80 -15.00 -9.57 -14.94
CA THR A 80 -16.36 -9.09 -15.30
C THR A 80 -16.66 -9.11 -16.80
N PRO A 81 -15.75 -8.64 -17.68
CA PRO A 81 -16.00 -8.66 -19.12
C PRO A 81 -16.12 -10.09 -19.68
N ALA A 82 -15.60 -11.12 -18.99
CA ALA A 82 -15.78 -12.51 -19.40
C ALA A 82 -17.22 -13.00 -19.26
N PHE A 83 -17.99 -12.42 -18.33
CA PHE A 83 -19.38 -12.78 -18.09
C PHE A 83 -20.38 -11.82 -18.74
N ARG A 84 -20.07 -10.51 -18.77
CA ARG A 84 -21.00 -9.46 -19.20
C ARG A 84 -20.64 -8.84 -20.56
N GLY A 85 -19.50 -9.20 -21.16
CA GLY A 85 -19.02 -8.65 -22.43
C GLY A 85 -18.54 -7.19 -22.39
N HIS A 86 -18.72 -6.49 -21.26
CA HIS A 86 -18.27 -5.11 -21.06
C HIS A 86 -17.96 -4.84 -19.58
N PHE A 87 -17.14 -3.82 -19.32
CA PHE A 87 -16.72 -3.44 -17.98
C PHE A 87 -17.68 -2.40 -17.39
N ARG A 88 -18.49 -2.80 -16.40
CA ARG A 88 -19.39 -1.90 -15.65
C ARG A 88 -19.45 -2.31 -14.18
N VAL A 89 -19.26 -1.33 -13.30
CA VAL A 89 -19.45 -1.49 -11.85
C VAL A 89 -20.91 -1.22 -11.52
N GLY A 90 -21.61 -2.23 -11.00
CA GLY A 90 -22.98 -2.13 -10.52
C GLY A 90 -23.07 -1.92 -9.01
N PHE A 91 -24.26 -1.51 -8.54
CA PHE A 91 -24.52 -1.37 -7.10
C PHE A 91 -24.36 -2.69 -6.34
N THR A 92 -24.79 -3.81 -6.93
CA THR A 92 -24.60 -5.16 -6.39
C THR A 92 -23.12 -5.52 -6.24
N ASP A 93 -22.27 -5.10 -7.17
CA ASP A 93 -20.82 -5.35 -7.09
C ASP A 93 -20.21 -4.59 -5.89
N LEU A 94 -20.68 -3.35 -5.64
CA LEU A 94 -20.27 -2.56 -4.47
C LEU A 94 -20.77 -3.18 -3.16
N LEU A 95 -22.01 -3.68 -3.12
CA LEU A 95 -22.58 -4.31 -1.94
C LEU A 95 -21.87 -5.63 -1.62
N ALA A 96 -21.55 -6.44 -2.63
CA ALA A 96 -20.77 -7.65 -2.48
C ALA A 96 -19.36 -7.35 -1.93
N LEU A 97 -18.69 -6.31 -2.47
CA LEU A 97 -17.41 -5.87 -1.96
C LEU A 97 -17.48 -5.42 -0.50
N ALA A 98 -18.48 -4.60 -0.15
CA ALA A 98 -18.69 -4.15 1.22
C ALA A 98 -18.95 -5.33 2.18
N GLY A 99 -19.76 -6.31 1.74
CA GLY A 99 -20.01 -7.55 2.48
C GLY A 99 -18.73 -8.37 2.70
N MET A 100 -17.89 -8.54 1.67
CA MET A 100 -16.60 -9.23 1.80
C MET A 100 -15.64 -8.50 2.74
N ILE A 101 -15.56 -7.17 2.68
CA ILE A 101 -14.73 -6.37 3.58
C ILE A 101 -15.24 -6.52 5.02
N GLY A 102 -16.55 -6.39 5.25
CA GLY A 102 -17.15 -6.57 6.56
C GLY A 102 -16.88 -7.96 7.14
N LEU A 103 -17.02 -9.00 6.31
CA LEU A 103 -16.73 -10.37 6.70
C LEU A 103 -15.24 -10.57 7.04
N ALA A 104 -14.34 -10.07 6.21
CA ALA A 104 -12.90 -10.15 6.44
C ALA A 104 -12.48 -9.44 7.74
N LEU A 105 -13.02 -8.25 8.00
CA LEU A 105 -12.78 -7.51 9.24
C LEU A 105 -13.38 -8.20 10.46
N GLY A 106 -14.59 -8.76 10.34
CA GLY A 106 -15.27 -9.51 11.40
C GLY A 106 -14.57 -10.82 11.76
N LEU A 107 -13.97 -11.51 10.78
CA LEU A 107 -13.22 -12.75 11.00
C LEU A 107 -11.78 -12.52 11.46
N ALA A 108 -11.19 -11.35 11.19
CA ALA A 108 -9.82 -11.02 11.58
C ALA A 108 -9.47 -11.33 13.05
N PRO A 109 -10.29 -10.99 14.07
CA PRO A 109 -9.98 -11.33 15.46
C PRO A 109 -9.99 -12.85 15.72
N ALA A 110 -10.91 -13.60 15.09
CA ALA A 110 -10.96 -15.05 15.23
C ALA A 110 -9.73 -15.71 14.60
N VAL A 111 -9.34 -15.28 13.40
CA VAL A 111 -8.12 -15.74 12.71
C VAL A 111 -6.89 -15.44 13.56
N ARG A 112 -6.76 -14.23 14.12
CA ARG A 112 -5.65 -13.86 15.01
C ARG A 112 -5.52 -14.74 16.25
N ARG A 113 -6.66 -15.20 16.81
CA ARG A 113 -6.67 -16.13 17.95
C ARG A 113 -6.20 -17.53 17.55
N LEU A 114 -6.55 -17.97 16.34
CA LEU A 114 -6.18 -19.29 15.82
C LEU A 114 -4.74 -19.35 15.29
N THR A 115 -4.16 -18.21 14.87
CA THR A 115 -2.79 -18.12 14.39
C THR A 115 -1.98 -17.05 15.13
N PRO A 116 -1.59 -17.29 16.41
CA PRO A 116 -0.86 -16.30 17.21
C PRO A 116 0.49 -15.87 16.58
N GLY A 117 1.15 -16.78 15.85
CA GLY A 117 2.45 -16.54 15.22
C GLY A 117 2.45 -15.53 14.06
N LEU A 118 1.28 -15.23 13.47
CA LEU A 118 1.12 -14.19 12.43
C LEU A 118 0.89 -12.79 13.01
N ALA A 119 0.58 -12.69 14.32
CA ALA A 119 0.31 -11.43 15.01
C ALA A 119 1.58 -10.78 15.60
N VAL A 120 2.72 -11.47 15.55
CA VAL A 120 4.02 -10.87 15.86
C VAL A 120 4.36 -9.89 14.74
N THR A 121 3.92 -8.64 14.87
CA THR A 121 4.48 -7.56 14.07
C THR A 121 5.99 -7.59 14.29
N PRO A 122 6.82 -7.83 13.26
CA PRO A 122 8.26 -7.74 13.42
C PRO A 122 8.56 -6.37 14.01
N VAL A 123 9.27 -6.35 15.14
CA VAL A 123 9.69 -5.11 15.79
C VAL A 123 10.54 -4.37 14.77
N TRP A 124 9.96 -3.35 14.13
CA TRP A 124 10.71 -2.52 13.19
C TRP A 124 11.88 -1.87 13.96
N PRO A 125 13.14 -2.03 13.53
CA PRO A 125 14.33 -1.53 14.25
C PRO A 125 14.42 0.00 14.43
N GLY A 126 13.34 0.74 14.16
CA GLY A 126 13.24 2.19 14.35
C GLY A 126 12.17 2.64 15.35
N ARG A 127 11.36 1.73 15.91
CA ARG A 127 10.25 2.09 16.81
C ARG A 127 10.73 2.62 18.17
N GLU A 128 11.91 2.20 18.61
CA GLU A 128 12.51 2.64 19.87
C GLU A 128 12.93 4.13 19.84
N ARG A 129 13.44 4.62 18.70
CA ARG A 129 13.83 6.02 18.55
C ARG A 129 12.65 7.00 18.64
N ALA A 130 11.44 6.56 18.30
CA ALA A 130 10.24 7.38 18.34
C ALA A 130 9.56 7.39 19.72
N ARG A 131 9.79 6.38 20.57
CA ARG A 131 9.23 6.31 21.94
C ARG A 131 10.17 6.86 23.01
N GLY A 132 11.46 7.01 22.73
CA GLY A 132 12.44 7.59 23.65
C GLY A 132 12.55 9.11 23.54
N ARG A 133 11.49 9.87 23.88
CA ARG A 133 11.55 11.23 24.47
C ARG A 133 10.15 11.80 24.74
N PRO A 134 9.57 11.45 25.90
CA PRO A 134 8.79 12.40 26.66
C PRO A 134 9.43 12.57 28.04
N GLY A 135 10.00 13.75 28.32
CA GLY A 135 10.48 14.10 29.65
C GLY A 135 12.01 14.26 29.77
N ALA A 136 12.57 15.28 29.14
CA ALA A 136 13.67 16.03 29.76
C ALA A 136 13.08 17.39 30.16
N ALA A 137 12.26 17.36 31.20
CA ALA A 137 11.89 18.56 31.93
C ALA A 137 13.07 18.98 32.81
N ALA A 138 12.99 20.24 33.28
CA ALA A 138 13.86 20.91 34.23
C ALA A 138 15.15 21.45 33.62
N GLY A 139 15.09 22.74 33.26
CA GLY A 139 16.27 23.57 33.30
C GLY A 139 16.84 23.53 34.71
N ASP A 140 18.12 23.24 34.83
CA ASP A 140 18.84 23.44 36.07
C ASP A 140 20.21 24.06 35.78
N MET A 141 20.23 25.36 36.06
CA MET A 141 21.33 26.16 36.58
C MET A 141 22.76 25.66 36.31
N HIS A 142 23.32 26.05 35.17
CA HIS A 142 24.77 26.19 35.06
C HIS A 142 25.20 27.52 35.70
N ARG A 143 25.09 27.62 37.03
CA ARG A 143 25.66 28.72 37.81
C ARG A 143 27.13 28.41 38.02
N LYS A 144 28.01 29.08 37.27
CA LYS A 144 29.46 29.03 37.49
C LYS A 144 29.77 29.47 38.93
N SER A 145 30.49 28.66 39.69
CA SER A 145 31.01 29.05 41.00
C SER A 145 32.11 30.10 40.80
N VAL A 146 31.81 31.35 41.08
CA VAL A 146 32.80 32.43 41.17
C VAL A 146 33.54 32.26 42.50
N VAL A 147 34.84 31.98 42.43
CA VAL A 147 35.75 31.92 43.58
C VAL A 147 36.06 33.37 44.00
N PRO A 148 35.91 33.77 45.29
CA PRO A 148 36.32 35.10 45.74
C PRO A 148 37.85 35.18 45.89
N PRO A 149 38.47 36.35 45.64
CA PRO A 149 39.92 36.52 45.82
C PRO A 149 40.31 36.51 47.31
N PRO A 150 41.53 36.07 47.66
CA PRO A 150 42.02 36.13 49.03
C PRO A 150 42.29 37.58 49.45
N GLU A 151 41.78 37.98 50.62
CA GLU A 151 42.09 39.27 51.22
C GLU A 151 43.55 39.31 51.70
N ALA A 152 44.19 40.45 51.46
CA ALA A 152 45.55 40.73 51.89
C ALA A 152 45.59 40.96 53.41
N SER A 153 46.56 40.33 54.08
CA SER A 153 47.05 40.73 55.41
C SER A 153 48.52 41.08 55.33
#